data_AF-A0A8H4UYD4-F1
#
_entry.id   AF-A0A8H4UYD4-F1
#
_cell.length_a   1.000
_cell.length_b   1.000
_cell.length_c   1.000
_cell.angle_alpha   90.00
_cell.angle_beta   90.00
_cell.angle_gamma   90.00
#
_symmetry.space_group_name_H-M   'P 1'
#
loop_
_entity.id
_entity.type
_entity.pdbx_description
1 polymer ?
#
loop_
_entity_poly.entity_id
_entity_poly.type
_entity_poly.pdbx_seq_one_letter_code
_entity_poly.pdbx_strand_id
1 'polypeptide(L)'
;MLTQSLPIRLQIAAFVNDFRYDSSTYEQTMALSDKLSRFCASNTAIFQSLRGSSRLPTEFQTYMIELLTHQYLFALHFPYATKAKTNHKYYYSRKICLDIARLFLPNSSQIKDHSYTNLRLWGGGIFRAAPLQAASFIADEIIYQIESDSISLFTREKNLLDGRKDLRRYVEGYIESTIDRMKLGHTNFRPYVMSSALLAQIDALIAEEPVEEKILETITDRLKIANEVLRGCLPHSPRELETSDNETQSDAVNGAISLQDALRHNSLNTDHPASSEWWFLSGDVDTFA
;
A
#
# COMPACT_ATOMS: atom_id res chain seq x y z
N MET A 1 -5.50 -11.10 -23.94
CA MET A 1 -4.85 -10.04 -23.15
C MET A 1 -4.04 -10.62 -22.00
N LEU A 2 -4.65 -11.10 -20.90
CA LEU A 2 -3.89 -11.67 -19.76
C LEU A 2 -3.10 -12.94 -20.07
N THR A 3 -3.64 -13.81 -20.94
CA THR A 3 -2.93 -15.01 -21.43
C THR A 3 -1.73 -14.63 -22.29
N GLN A 4 -1.85 -13.58 -23.11
CA GLN A 4 -0.76 -13.11 -23.98
C GLN A 4 0.38 -12.49 -23.16
N SER A 5 0.08 -11.79 -22.07
CA SER A 5 1.09 -11.22 -21.17
C SER A 5 1.60 -12.20 -20.12
N LEU A 6 1.04 -13.42 -20.00
CA LEU A 6 1.42 -14.37 -18.97
C LEU A 6 2.91 -14.74 -18.99
N PRO A 7 3.54 -15.06 -20.14
CA PRO A 7 4.94 -15.44 -20.17
C PRO A 7 5.87 -14.34 -19.65
N ILE A 8 5.63 -13.08 -20.03
CA ILE A 8 6.44 -11.95 -19.57
C ILE A 8 6.21 -11.65 -18.08
N ARG A 9 4.98 -11.80 -17.58
CA ARG A 9 4.67 -11.64 -16.15
C ARG A 9 5.37 -12.71 -15.30
N LEU A 10 5.43 -13.95 -15.76
CA LEU A 10 6.19 -15.02 -15.10
C LEU A 10 7.71 -14.76 -15.14
N GLN A 11 8.23 -14.26 -16.27
CA GLN A 11 9.63 -13.86 -16.38
C GLN A 11 9.98 -12.74 -15.37
N ILE A 12 9.11 -11.74 -15.24
CA ILE A 12 9.27 -10.68 -14.23
C ILE A 12 9.19 -11.25 -12.83
N ALA A 13 8.21 -12.13 -12.53
CA ALA A 13 8.10 -12.77 -11.23
C ALA A 13 9.36 -13.55 -10.85
N ALA A 14 9.92 -14.31 -11.79
CA ALA A 14 11.16 -15.04 -11.57
C ALA A 14 12.34 -14.07 -11.32
N PHE A 15 12.41 -12.98 -12.10
CA PHE A 15 13.46 -11.98 -11.97
C PHE A 15 13.43 -11.24 -10.62
N VAL A 16 12.26 -10.78 -10.17
CA VAL A 16 12.14 -10.02 -8.90
C VAL A 16 12.32 -10.90 -7.66
N ASN A 17 12.12 -12.22 -7.81
CA ASN A 17 12.32 -13.20 -6.73
C ASN A 17 13.68 -13.93 -6.83
N ASP A 18 14.59 -13.50 -7.72
CA ASP A 18 15.92 -14.07 -7.81
C ASP A 18 16.83 -13.49 -6.72
N PHE A 19 17.27 -14.32 -5.78
CA PHE A 19 18.11 -13.91 -4.65
C PHE A 19 19.58 -13.67 -5.03
N ARG A 20 19.97 -13.94 -6.27
CA ARG A 20 21.35 -13.79 -6.72
C ARG A 20 21.64 -12.31 -7.00
N TYR A 21 22.51 -11.73 -6.18
CA TYR A 21 22.83 -10.30 -6.16
C TYR A 21 23.38 -9.77 -7.50
N ASP A 22 24.06 -10.62 -8.27
CA ASP A 22 24.75 -10.22 -9.51
C ASP A 22 23.86 -10.25 -10.77
N SER A 23 22.63 -10.77 -10.70
CA SER A 23 21.76 -10.92 -11.87
C SER A 23 20.76 -9.79 -12.10
N SER A 24 20.45 -8.95 -11.09
CA SER A 24 19.40 -7.93 -11.18
C SER A 24 19.94 -6.55 -11.59
N THR A 25 20.16 -6.36 -12.89
CA THR A 25 20.59 -5.05 -13.41
C THR A 25 19.41 -4.12 -13.69
N TYR A 26 19.65 -2.81 -13.56
CA TYR A 26 18.66 -1.80 -13.91
C TYR A 26 18.29 -1.87 -15.40
N GLU A 27 19.27 -2.21 -16.24
CA GLU A 27 19.10 -2.37 -17.67
C GLU A 27 18.15 -3.55 -17.98
N GLN A 28 18.25 -4.67 -17.25
CA GLN A 28 17.30 -5.78 -17.37
C GLN A 28 15.89 -5.39 -16.89
N THR A 29 15.81 -4.64 -15.80
CA THR A 29 14.55 -4.07 -15.28
C THR A 29 13.84 -3.24 -16.35
N MET A 30 14.57 -2.34 -16.99
CA MET A 30 14.05 -1.51 -18.08
C MET A 30 13.62 -2.36 -19.30
N ALA A 31 14.41 -3.37 -19.68
CA ALA A 31 14.08 -4.25 -20.80
C ALA A 31 12.80 -5.08 -20.55
N LEU A 32 12.60 -5.59 -19.34
CA LEU A 32 11.39 -6.31 -18.95
C LEU A 32 10.18 -5.38 -18.86
N SER A 33 10.38 -4.18 -18.30
CA SER A 33 9.36 -3.14 -18.20
C SER A 33 8.84 -2.72 -19.57
N ASP A 34 9.73 -2.46 -20.53
CA ASP A 34 9.36 -2.09 -21.89
C ASP A 34 8.56 -3.20 -22.60
N LYS A 35 8.98 -4.47 -22.45
CA LYS A 35 8.23 -5.61 -23.00
C LYS A 35 6.80 -5.68 -22.45
N LEU A 36 6.62 -5.59 -21.13
CA LEU A 36 5.28 -5.64 -20.54
C LEU A 36 4.46 -4.39 -20.87
N SER A 37 5.08 -3.21 -20.90
CA SER A 37 4.42 -1.94 -21.25
C SER A 37 3.86 -1.95 -22.67
N ARG A 38 4.52 -2.61 -23.63
CA ARG A 38 3.98 -2.80 -24.98
C ARG A 38 2.69 -3.61 -24.99
N PHE A 39 2.57 -4.64 -24.15
CA PHE A 39 1.30 -5.37 -23.99
C PHE A 39 0.21 -4.47 -23.39
N CYS A 40 0.54 -3.65 -22.38
CA CYS A 40 -0.39 -2.68 -21.81
C CYS A 40 -0.86 -1.66 -22.86
N ALA A 41 0.06 -1.09 -23.65
CA ALA A 41 -0.27 -0.14 -24.71
C ALA A 41 -1.15 -0.77 -25.81
N SER A 42 -0.84 -2.00 -26.23
CA SER A 42 -1.67 -2.75 -27.17
C SER A 42 -3.07 -3.01 -26.62
N ASN A 43 -3.16 -3.38 -25.34
CA ASN A 43 -4.44 -3.58 -24.66
C ASN A 43 -5.29 -2.30 -24.65
N THR A 44 -4.68 -1.16 -24.30
CA THR A 44 -5.35 0.15 -24.32
C THR A 44 -5.82 0.53 -25.72
N ALA A 45 -5.02 0.29 -26.77
CA ALA A 45 -5.41 0.56 -28.15
C ALA A 45 -6.62 -0.30 -28.59
N ILE A 46 -6.67 -1.57 -28.16
CA ILE A 46 -7.83 -2.45 -28.39
C ILE A 46 -9.07 -1.91 -27.67
N PHE A 47 -8.95 -1.47 -26.43
CA PHE A 47 -10.09 -0.90 -25.70
C PHE A 47 -10.60 0.39 -26.34
N GLN A 48 -9.68 1.23 -26.85
CA GLN A 48 -10.02 2.44 -27.58
C GLN A 48 -10.76 2.13 -28.89
N SER A 49 -10.34 1.11 -29.65
CA SER A 49 -11.02 0.73 -30.90
C SER A 49 -12.40 0.09 -30.68
N LEU A 50 -12.65 -0.45 -29.48
CA LEU A 50 -13.94 -1.02 -29.09
C LEU A 50 -14.91 0.00 -28.46
N ARG A 51 -14.53 1.28 -28.38
CA ARG A 51 -15.41 2.33 -27.84
C ARG A 51 -16.70 2.43 -28.68
N GLY A 52 -17.85 2.41 -28.00
CA GLY A 52 -19.17 2.44 -28.63
C GLY A 52 -19.65 1.09 -29.20
N SER A 53 -18.88 0.02 -29.01
CA SER A 53 -19.26 -1.35 -29.38
C SER A 53 -19.87 -2.10 -28.20
N SER A 54 -20.76 -3.06 -28.48
CA SER A 54 -21.25 -4.04 -27.50
C SER A 54 -20.16 -4.98 -26.96
N ARG A 55 -18.96 -4.95 -27.57
CA ARG A 55 -17.79 -5.74 -27.17
C ARG A 55 -16.82 -4.98 -26.26
N LEU A 56 -17.17 -3.75 -25.84
CA LEU A 56 -16.34 -2.98 -24.91
C LEU A 56 -16.20 -3.78 -23.59
N PRO A 57 -14.98 -3.93 -23.04
CA PRO A 57 -14.81 -4.54 -21.73
C PRO A 57 -15.60 -3.78 -20.67
N THR A 58 -16.14 -4.52 -19.72
CA THR A 58 -16.72 -3.93 -18.51
C THR A 58 -15.65 -3.20 -17.70
N GLU A 59 -16.09 -2.27 -16.85
CA GLU A 59 -15.23 -1.58 -15.90
C GLU A 59 -14.48 -2.59 -15.00
N PHE A 60 -15.19 -3.60 -14.48
CA PHE A 60 -14.61 -4.72 -13.76
C PHE A 60 -13.46 -5.40 -14.52
N GLN A 61 -13.70 -5.79 -15.78
CA GLN A 61 -12.69 -6.45 -16.61
C GLN A 61 -11.47 -5.56 -16.85
N THR A 62 -11.70 -4.26 -17.03
CA THR A 62 -10.63 -3.28 -17.23
C THR A 62 -9.75 -3.21 -15.98
N TYR A 63 -10.35 -3.04 -14.80
CA TYR A 63 -9.63 -3.02 -13.53
C TYR A 63 -8.86 -4.31 -13.27
N MET A 64 -9.47 -5.47 -13.55
CA MET A 64 -8.81 -6.76 -13.37
C MET A 64 -7.59 -6.91 -14.28
N ILE A 65 -7.70 -6.49 -15.56
CA ILE A 65 -6.57 -6.52 -16.48
C ILE A 65 -5.47 -5.58 -16.00
N GLU A 66 -5.83 -4.36 -15.63
CA GLU A 66 -4.90 -3.34 -15.13
C GLU A 66 -4.17 -3.79 -13.87
N LEU A 67 -4.89 -4.25 -12.84
CA LEU A 67 -4.33 -4.75 -11.60
C LEU A 67 -3.37 -5.92 -11.87
N LEU A 68 -3.84 -6.91 -12.63
CA LEU A 68 -3.09 -8.14 -12.86
C LEU A 68 -1.85 -7.94 -13.75
N THR A 69 -1.76 -6.86 -14.54
CA THR A 69 -0.55 -6.53 -15.29
C THR A 69 0.36 -5.56 -14.53
N HIS A 70 -0.19 -4.47 -13.98
CA HIS A 70 0.63 -3.39 -13.42
C HIS A 70 1.30 -3.78 -12.09
N GLN A 71 0.79 -4.77 -11.36
CA GLN A 71 1.46 -5.26 -10.15
C GLN A 71 2.90 -5.75 -10.44
N TYR A 72 3.12 -6.31 -11.62
CA TYR A 72 4.44 -6.80 -12.03
C TYR A 72 5.38 -5.65 -12.37
N LEU A 73 4.86 -4.59 -13.02
CA LEU A 73 5.63 -3.37 -13.25
C LEU A 73 5.98 -2.67 -11.92
N PHE A 74 5.03 -2.62 -10.98
CA PHE A 74 5.26 -2.05 -9.66
C PHE A 74 6.36 -2.82 -8.92
N ALA A 75 6.24 -4.14 -8.80
CA ALA A 75 7.23 -4.98 -8.15
C ALA A 75 8.62 -4.89 -8.81
N LEU A 76 8.66 -4.80 -10.14
CA LEU A 76 9.89 -4.68 -10.92
C LEU A 76 10.62 -3.35 -10.66
N HIS A 77 9.87 -2.24 -10.56
CA HIS A 77 10.45 -0.91 -10.38
C HIS A 77 10.66 -0.51 -8.92
N PHE A 78 9.92 -1.09 -7.97
CA PHE A 78 9.93 -0.69 -6.57
C PHE A 78 11.33 -0.60 -5.94
N PRO A 79 12.25 -1.59 -6.11
CA PRO A 79 13.60 -1.51 -5.52
C PRO A 79 14.46 -0.37 -6.07
N TYR A 80 14.19 0.10 -7.29
CA TYR A 80 14.90 1.24 -7.89
C TYR A 80 14.18 2.56 -7.58
N ALA A 81 12.86 2.52 -7.42
CA ALA A 81 12.08 3.68 -6.99
C ALA A 81 12.53 4.17 -5.60
N THR A 82 12.79 3.27 -4.64
CA THR A 82 13.32 3.63 -3.32
C THR A 82 14.73 4.25 -3.42
N LYS A 83 15.58 3.72 -4.31
CA LYS A 83 16.92 4.27 -4.58
C LYS A 83 16.90 5.59 -5.35
N ALA A 84 15.78 5.95 -6.00
CA ALA A 84 15.68 7.19 -6.78
C ALA A 84 15.76 8.45 -5.91
N LYS A 85 15.49 8.32 -4.59
CA LYS A 85 15.61 9.40 -3.61
C LYS A 85 17.05 9.88 -3.45
N THR A 86 18.02 8.99 -3.61
CA THR A 86 19.46 9.28 -3.49
C THR A 86 20.19 9.26 -4.83
N ASN A 87 19.66 8.56 -5.84
CA ASN A 87 20.28 8.44 -7.15
C ASN A 87 19.30 8.72 -8.30
N HIS A 88 19.52 9.87 -8.96
CA HIS A 88 18.71 10.34 -10.08
C HIS A 88 18.60 9.37 -11.28
N LYS A 89 19.54 8.43 -11.45
CA LYS A 89 19.48 7.39 -12.50
C LYS A 89 18.14 6.62 -12.48
N TYR A 90 17.53 6.49 -11.29
CA TYR A 90 16.34 5.68 -11.08
C TYR A 90 15.02 6.48 -11.09
N TYR A 91 15.06 7.77 -11.47
CA TYR A 91 13.87 8.64 -11.49
C TYR A 91 12.69 8.05 -12.28
N TYR A 92 12.97 7.39 -13.41
CA TYR A 92 11.93 6.72 -14.21
C TYR A 92 11.16 5.66 -13.40
N SER A 93 11.85 4.86 -12.59
CA SER A 93 11.20 3.82 -11.77
C SER A 93 10.29 4.42 -10.71
N ARG A 94 10.73 5.50 -10.08
CA ARG A 94 9.90 6.26 -9.12
C ARG A 94 8.63 6.79 -9.77
N LYS A 95 8.75 7.39 -10.96
CA LYS A 95 7.59 7.87 -11.73
C LYS A 95 6.61 6.74 -12.04
N ILE A 96 7.09 5.62 -12.57
CA ILE A 96 6.25 4.46 -12.92
C ILE A 96 5.53 3.90 -11.70
N CYS A 97 6.22 3.74 -10.56
CA CYS A 97 5.58 3.29 -9.33
C CYS A 97 4.50 4.25 -8.85
N LEU A 98 4.71 5.57 -8.96
CA LEU A 98 3.71 6.57 -8.56
C LEU A 98 2.46 6.50 -9.46
N ASP A 99 2.65 6.40 -10.77
CA ASP A 99 1.55 6.30 -11.73
C ASP A 99 0.73 5.02 -11.52
N ILE A 100 1.39 3.89 -11.21
CA ILE A 100 0.71 2.63 -10.88
C ILE A 100 0.04 2.68 -9.50
N ALA A 101 0.65 3.33 -8.50
CA ALA A 101 0.06 3.45 -7.18
C ALA A 101 -1.31 4.16 -7.23
N ARG A 102 -1.41 5.24 -8.03
CA ARG A 102 -2.68 5.93 -8.29
C ARG A 102 -3.73 5.01 -8.92
N LEU A 103 -3.31 4.12 -9.81
CA LEU A 103 -4.20 3.13 -10.45
C LEU A 103 -4.76 2.11 -9.45
N PHE A 104 -3.98 1.74 -8.42
CA PHE A 104 -4.43 0.79 -7.39
C PHE A 104 -5.35 1.40 -6.33
N LEU A 105 -5.45 2.72 -6.30
CA LEU A 105 -6.31 3.47 -5.39
C LEU A 105 -7.34 4.32 -6.16
N PRO A 106 -8.22 3.71 -6.98
CA PRO A 106 -9.23 4.47 -7.69
C PRO A 106 -10.15 5.22 -6.70
N ASN A 107 -10.42 6.50 -6.99
CA ASN A 107 -11.29 7.31 -6.15
C ASN A 107 -12.71 6.72 -6.15
N SER A 108 -13.38 6.71 -5.00
CA SER A 108 -14.75 6.19 -4.86
C SER A 108 -15.76 6.87 -5.80
N SER A 109 -15.51 8.14 -6.18
CA SER A 109 -16.30 8.87 -7.16
C SER A 109 -16.09 8.43 -8.62
N GLN A 110 -15.01 7.70 -8.90
CA GLN A 110 -14.66 7.21 -10.23
C GLN A 110 -15.20 5.80 -10.49
N ILE A 111 -15.40 4.99 -9.44
CA ILE A 111 -15.86 3.61 -9.58
C ILE A 111 -17.38 3.58 -9.62
N LYS A 112 -17.96 3.30 -10.79
CA LYS A 112 -19.41 3.09 -10.92
C LYS A 112 -19.77 1.62 -10.70
N ASP A 113 -18.81 0.73 -10.85
CA ASP A 113 -18.99 -0.70 -10.67
C ASP A 113 -18.89 -1.13 -9.19
N HIS A 114 -20.01 -1.62 -8.66
CA HIS A 114 -20.06 -2.19 -7.33
C HIS A 114 -19.26 -3.51 -7.22
N SER A 115 -19.01 -4.22 -8.32
CA SER A 115 -18.35 -5.53 -8.31
C SER A 115 -16.89 -5.43 -7.90
N TYR A 116 -16.12 -4.53 -8.53
CA TYR A 116 -14.71 -4.32 -8.15
C TYR A 116 -14.59 -3.71 -6.75
N THR A 117 -15.50 -2.81 -6.37
CA THR A 117 -15.57 -2.26 -5.01
C THR A 117 -15.77 -3.36 -3.97
N ASN A 118 -16.72 -4.27 -4.21
CA ASN A 118 -16.95 -5.42 -3.35
C ASN A 118 -15.71 -6.32 -3.27
N LEU A 119 -15.04 -6.57 -4.40
CA LEU A 119 -13.82 -7.36 -4.42
C LEU A 119 -12.67 -6.72 -3.62
N ARG A 120 -12.57 -5.38 -3.61
CA ARG A 120 -11.62 -4.64 -2.75
C ARG A 120 -11.99 -4.69 -1.27
N LEU A 121 -13.27 -4.76 -0.93
CA LEU A 121 -13.72 -4.84 0.45
C LEU A 121 -13.58 -6.25 1.03
N TRP A 122 -14.05 -7.27 0.30
CA TRP A 122 -14.08 -8.65 0.77
C TRP A 122 -12.85 -9.47 0.38
N GLY A 123 -12.18 -9.10 -0.71
CA GLY A 123 -11.08 -9.88 -1.27
C GLY A 123 -9.83 -9.87 -0.38
N GLY A 124 -9.10 -10.99 -0.41
CA GLY A 124 -7.77 -11.13 0.18
C GLY A 124 -6.65 -10.99 -0.85
N GLY A 125 -5.44 -11.41 -0.47
CA GLY A 125 -4.28 -11.47 -1.36
C GLY A 125 -3.97 -10.14 -2.04
N ILE A 126 -3.91 -10.15 -3.38
CA ILE A 126 -3.59 -8.97 -4.20
C ILE A 126 -4.55 -7.78 -3.95
N PHE A 127 -5.84 -8.04 -3.69
CA PHE A 127 -6.84 -6.98 -3.49
C PHE A 127 -6.66 -6.24 -2.17
N ARG A 128 -5.92 -6.83 -1.23
CA ARG A 128 -5.48 -6.19 0.01
C ARG A 128 -4.06 -5.62 -0.13
N ALA A 129 -3.17 -6.40 -0.74
CA ALA A 129 -1.74 -6.07 -0.86
C ALA A 129 -1.48 -4.86 -1.76
N ALA A 130 -2.07 -4.82 -2.95
CA ALA A 130 -1.78 -3.77 -3.92
C ALA A 130 -2.23 -2.37 -3.44
N PRO A 131 -3.43 -2.19 -2.87
CA PRO A 131 -3.81 -0.91 -2.27
C PRO A 131 -2.91 -0.47 -1.10
N LEU A 132 -2.50 -1.41 -0.24
CA LEU A 132 -1.57 -1.12 0.86
C LEU A 132 -0.23 -0.62 0.33
N GLN A 133 0.36 -1.34 -0.63
CA GLN A 133 1.64 -0.96 -1.24
C GLN A 133 1.55 0.41 -1.91
N ALA A 134 0.45 0.67 -2.62
CA ALA A 134 0.20 1.95 -3.27
C ALA A 134 0.06 3.11 -2.26
N ALA A 135 -0.72 2.92 -1.20
CA ALA A 135 -0.95 3.96 -0.19
C ALA A 135 0.36 4.30 0.55
N SER A 136 1.12 3.28 0.94
CA SER A 136 2.42 3.46 1.57
C SER A 136 3.42 4.16 0.65
N PHE A 137 3.46 3.79 -0.64
CA PHE A 137 4.34 4.43 -1.62
C PHE A 137 3.97 5.90 -1.86
N ILE A 138 2.67 6.22 -1.95
CA ILE A 138 2.21 7.61 -2.11
C ILE A 138 2.52 8.43 -0.86
N ALA A 139 2.33 7.89 0.34
CA ALA A 139 2.69 8.60 1.57
C ALA A 139 4.19 8.87 1.66
N ASP A 140 5.02 7.87 1.36
CA ASP A 140 6.48 7.98 1.30
C ASP A 140 6.97 8.99 0.24
N GLU A 141 6.24 9.11 -0.86
CA GLU A 141 6.47 10.12 -1.91
C GLU A 141 6.14 11.53 -1.42
N ILE A 142 5.02 11.72 -0.69
CA ILE A 142 4.66 13.03 -0.11
C ILE A 142 5.70 13.45 0.93
N ILE A 143 6.11 12.54 1.82
CA ILE A 143 7.16 12.78 2.82
C ILE A 143 8.44 13.23 2.13
N TYR A 144 8.89 12.49 1.11
CA TYR A 144 10.08 12.87 0.36
C TYR A 144 9.95 14.25 -0.30
N GLN A 145 8.78 14.58 -0.86
CA GLN A 145 8.57 15.90 -1.46
C GLN A 145 8.75 17.01 -0.41
N ILE A 146 8.17 16.84 0.79
CA ILE A 146 8.33 17.79 1.91
C ILE A 146 9.80 17.95 2.30
N GLU A 147 10.51 16.83 2.48
CA GLU A 147 11.93 16.83 2.87
C GLU A 147 12.83 17.42 1.76
N SER A 148 12.51 17.20 0.49
CA SER A 148 13.28 17.75 -0.62
C SER A 148 13.03 19.24 -0.84
N ASP A 149 11.81 19.71 -0.57
CA ASP A 149 11.44 21.12 -0.67
C ASP A 149 12.13 21.97 0.40
N SER A 150 12.35 21.43 1.60
CA SER A 150 13.09 22.11 2.68
C SER A 150 14.56 22.39 2.32
N ILE A 151 15.14 21.59 1.41
CA ILE A 151 16.53 21.70 0.93
C ILE A 151 16.63 22.62 -0.30
N SER A 152 15.53 22.80 -1.04
CA SER A 152 15.52 23.57 -2.30
C SER A 152 15.44 25.08 -2.05
N LEU A 153 16.47 25.82 -2.48
CA LEU A 153 16.52 27.30 -2.44
C LEU A 153 15.54 28.00 -3.39
N PHE A 154 14.81 27.26 -4.23
CA PHE A 154 13.88 27.81 -5.22
C PHE A 154 12.43 27.51 -4.86
N THR A 155 11.72 28.56 -4.42
CA THR A 155 10.33 28.55 -3.99
C THR A 155 9.38 28.23 -5.16
N ARG A 156 9.05 26.96 -5.37
CA ARG A 156 7.96 26.54 -6.28
C ARG A 156 6.71 26.16 -5.48
N GLU A 157 6.15 27.13 -4.77
CA GLU A 157 5.19 26.89 -3.67
C GLU A 157 3.73 26.58 -4.05
N LYS A 158 3.27 26.83 -5.30
CA LYS A 158 1.84 26.61 -5.63
C LYS A 158 1.53 25.28 -6.33
N ASN A 159 2.30 24.88 -7.33
CA ASN A 159 2.02 23.66 -8.09
C ASN A 159 2.35 22.38 -7.31
N LEU A 160 3.34 22.42 -6.41
CA LEU A 160 3.68 21.29 -5.54
C LEU A 160 2.63 21.07 -4.44
N LEU A 161 2.04 22.15 -3.93
CA LEU A 161 0.98 22.06 -2.92
C LEU A 161 -0.28 21.39 -3.47
N ASP A 162 -0.64 21.70 -4.72
CA ASP A 162 -1.80 21.11 -5.39
C ASP A 162 -1.58 19.62 -5.69
N GLY A 163 -0.38 19.24 -6.16
CA GLY A 163 0.00 17.84 -6.36
C GLY A 163 0.02 17.03 -5.06
N ARG A 164 0.53 17.59 -3.95
CA ARG A 164 0.52 16.92 -2.64
C ARG A 164 -0.89 16.70 -2.11
N LYS A 165 -1.79 17.68 -2.29
CA LYS A 165 -3.20 17.55 -1.90
C LYS A 165 -3.91 16.46 -2.70
N ASP A 166 -3.64 16.37 -4.00
CA ASP A 166 -4.17 15.28 -4.83
C ASP A 166 -3.68 13.91 -4.35
N LEU A 167 -2.36 13.77 -4.09
CA LEU A 167 -1.78 12.54 -3.57
C LEU A 167 -2.34 12.14 -2.19
N ARG A 168 -2.54 13.12 -1.29
CA ARG A 168 -3.08 12.90 0.05
C ARG A 168 -4.45 12.23 0.02
N ARG A 169 -5.32 12.62 -0.92
CA ARG A 169 -6.67 12.05 -1.08
C ARG A 169 -6.67 10.55 -1.32
N TYR A 170 -5.67 10.03 -2.04
CA TYR A 170 -5.53 8.59 -2.26
C TYR A 170 -5.27 7.83 -0.95
N VAL A 171 -4.44 8.41 -0.08
CA VAL A 171 -4.12 7.81 1.24
C VAL A 171 -5.33 7.88 2.17
N GLU A 172 -6.03 9.02 2.20
CA GLU A 172 -7.26 9.20 2.97
C GLU A 172 -8.35 8.20 2.55
N GLY A 173 -8.63 8.08 1.25
CA GLY A 173 -9.60 7.13 0.73
C GLY A 173 -9.21 5.66 1.00
N TYR A 174 -7.91 5.37 1.07
CA TYR A 174 -7.45 4.05 1.50
C TYR A 174 -7.72 3.81 3.00
N ILE A 175 -7.46 4.79 3.87
CA ILE A 175 -7.77 4.70 5.31
C ILE A 175 -9.26 4.44 5.50
N GLU A 176 -10.13 5.18 4.80
CA GLU A 176 -11.59 4.95 4.79
C GLU A 176 -11.95 3.52 4.35
N SER A 177 -11.32 3.04 3.28
CA SER A 177 -11.53 1.66 2.81
C SER A 177 -11.11 0.62 3.87
N THR A 178 -10.03 0.85 4.61
CA THR A 178 -9.57 -0.08 5.65
C THR A 178 -10.51 -0.14 6.84
N ILE A 179 -11.13 0.98 7.24
CA ILE A 179 -12.15 0.97 8.30
C ILE A 179 -13.45 0.32 7.84
N ASP A 180 -13.85 0.50 6.59
CA ASP A 180 -15.02 -0.19 6.04
C ASP A 180 -14.81 -1.70 6.00
N ARG A 181 -13.59 -2.16 5.69
CA ARG A 181 -13.25 -3.59 5.82
C ARG A 181 -13.38 -4.09 7.26
N MET A 182 -12.94 -3.32 8.25
CA MET A 182 -13.09 -3.73 9.66
C MET A 182 -14.55 -3.85 10.07
N LYS A 183 -15.42 -2.91 9.64
CA LYS A 183 -16.87 -2.97 9.89
C LYS A 183 -17.52 -4.22 9.30
N LEU A 184 -16.96 -4.78 8.22
CA LEU A 184 -17.41 -6.02 7.60
C LEU A 184 -16.92 -7.29 8.32
N GLY A 185 -16.17 -7.14 9.43
CA GLY A 185 -15.69 -8.25 10.26
C GLY A 185 -14.23 -8.64 10.01
N HIS A 186 -13.48 -7.92 9.15
CA HIS A 186 -12.04 -8.15 9.03
C HIS A 186 -11.28 -7.66 10.28
N THR A 187 -10.58 -8.55 10.97
CA THR A 187 -9.78 -8.24 12.19
C THR A 187 -8.48 -7.48 11.92
N ASN A 188 -8.05 -7.53 10.67
CA ASN A 188 -7.35 -6.55 9.83
C ASN A 188 -6.96 -5.12 10.26
N PHE A 189 -6.66 -4.74 11.51
CA PHE A 189 -6.49 -3.31 11.86
C PHE A 189 -5.13 -2.68 11.48
N ARG A 190 -4.09 -3.47 11.16
CA ARG A 190 -2.73 -2.94 10.95
C ARG A 190 -2.66 -1.90 9.82
N PRO A 191 -3.24 -2.13 8.62
CA PRO A 191 -3.23 -1.14 7.55
C PRO A 191 -3.90 0.18 7.93
N TYR A 192 -4.99 0.12 8.70
CA TYR A 192 -5.69 1.32 9.17
C TYR A 192 -4.80 2.19 10.06
N VAL A 193 -4.15 1.56 11.05
CA VAL A 193 -3.26 2.27 11.98
C VAL A 193 -2.01 2.78 11.26
N MET A 194 -1.37 1.94 10.43
CA MET A 194 -0.15 2.30 9.69
C MET A 194 -0.38 3.48 8.75
N SER A 195 -1.42 3.43 7.91
CA SER A 195 -1.71 4.52 6.97
C SER A 195 -2.15 5.80 7.68
N SER A 196 -2.86 5.70 8.81
CA SER A 196 -3.18 6.86 9.64
C SER A 196 -1.93 7.50 10.27
N ALA A 197 -0.97 6.68 10.73
CA ALA A 197 0.30 7.16 11.27
C ALA A 197 1.15 7.86 10.21
N LEU A 198 1.19 7.32 8.98
CA LEU A 198 1.85 7.97 7.84
C LEU A 198 1.22 9.33 7.52
N LEU A 199 -0.11 9.45 7.60
CA LEU A 199 -0.80 10.73 7.40
C LEU A 199 -0.48 11.73 8.52
N ALA A 200 -0.43 11.27 9.78
CA ALA A 200 -0.01 12.10 10.91
C ALA A 200 1.44 12.57 10.80
N GLN A 201 2.34 11.72 10.29
CA GLN A 201 3.71 12.13 9.96
C GLN A 201 3.73 13.25 8.92
N ILE A 202 2.95 13.11 7.85
CA ILE A 202 2.83 14.15 6.80
C ILE A 202 2.32 15.46 7.41
N ASP A 203 1.29 15.40 8.25
CA ASP A 203 0.70 16.58 8.88
C ASP A 203 1.69 17.26 9.84
N ALA A 204 2.41 16.49 10.67
CA ALA A 204 3.43 16.99 11.57
C ALA A 204 4.60 17.64 10.82
N LEU A 205 5.04 17.04 9.71
CA LEU A 205 6.10 17.61 8.85
C LEU A 205 5.67 18.92 8.20
N ILE A 206 4.39 19.06 7.82
CA ILE A 206 3.85 20.31 7.25
C ILE A 206 3.69 21.39 8.32
N ALA A 207 3.30 21.01 9.54
CA ALA A 207 3.10 21.91 10.67
C ALA A 207 4.40 22.23 11.45
N GLU A 208 5.52 21.59 11.10
CA GLU A 208 6.80 21.66 11.83
C GLU A 208 6.68 21.25 13.31
N GLU A 209 5.83 20.26 13.60
CA GLU A 209 5.57 19.70 14.92
C GLU A 209 6.42 18.45 15.21
N PRO A 210 6.60 18.04 16.49
CA PRO A 210 7.33 16.82 16.83
C PRO A 210 6.67 15.58 16.22
N VAL A 211 7.31 15.02 15.19
CA VAL A 211 6.81 13.92 14.38
C VAL A 211 6.52 12.68 15.21
N GLU A 212 7.45 12.28 16.09
CA GLU A 212 7.32 11.07 16.90
C GLU A 212 6.12 11.15 17.86
N GLU A 213 5.88 12.32 18.45
CA GLU A 213 4.78 12.54 19.37
C GLU A 213 3.43 12.41 18.64
N LYS A 214 3.29 13.08 17.49
CA LYS A 214 2.07 13.04 16.67
C LYS A 214 1.77 11.66 16.10
N ILE A 215 2.79 10.91 15.71
CA ILE A 215 2.65 9.52 15.29
C ILE A 215 2.12 8.67 16.46
N LEU A 216 2.72 8.79 17.65
CA LEU A 216 2.35 7.98 18.81
C LEU A 216 0.92 8.29 19.30
N GLU A 217 0.56 9.58 19.36
CA GLU A 217 -0.80 10.05 19.66
C GLU A 217 -1.80 9.42 18.68
N THR A 218 -1.52 9.51 17.38
CA THR A 218 -2.39 8.96 16.33
C THR A 218 -2.49 7.44 16.42
N ILE A 219 -1.39 6.73 16.60
CA ILE A 219 -1.41 5.25 16.73
C ILE A 219 -2.32 4.86 17.90
N THR A 220 -2.16 5.51 19.04
CA THR A 220 -2.93 5.22 20.25
C THR A 220 -4.43 5.43 20.02
N ASP A 221 -4.81 6.55 19.41
CA ASP A 221 -6.21 6.86 19.14
C ASP A 221 -6.83 5.96 18.07
N ARG A 222 -6.08 5.63 17.02
CA ARG A 222 -6.55 4.73 15.95
C ARG A 222 -6.68 3.30 16.45
N LEU A 223 -5.85 2.85 17.38
CA LEU A 223 -6.01 1.56 18.05
C LEU A 223 -7.29 1.50 18.89
N LYS A 224 -7.64 2.57 19.61
CA LYS A 224 -8.91 2.66 20.36
C LYS A 224 -10.10 2.55 19.41
N ILE A 225 -10.11 3.33 18.32
CA ILE A 225 -11.17 3.29 17.31
C ILE A 225 -11.26 1.89 16.67
N ALA A 226 -10.14 1.29 16.31
CA ALA A 226 -10.14 -0.06 15.73
C ALA A 226 -10.71 -1.09 16.72
N ASN A 227 -10.35 -0.99 18.00
CA ASN A 227 -10.90 -1.86 19.05
C ASN A 227 -12.42 -1.69 19.18
N GLU A 228 -12.92 -0.45 19.22
CA GLU A 228 -14.35 -0.16 19.28
C GLU A 228 -15.12 -0.72 18.08
N VAL A 229 -14.62 -0.51 16.87
CA VAL A 229 -15.22 -1.05 15.64
C VAL A 229 -15.27 -2.57 15.69
N LEU A 230 -14.16 -3.24 16.02
CA LEU A 230 -14.08 -4.69 16.06
C LEU A 230 -14.97 -5.29 17.17
N ARG A 231 -15.07 -4.63 18.33
CA ARG A 231 -16.01 -5.03 19.39
C ARG A 231 -17.46 -4.88 18.96
N GLY A 232 -17.77 -3.84 18.18
CA GLY A 232 -19.10 -3.63 17.61
C GLY A 232 -19.51 -4.71 16.60
N CYS A 233 -18.55 -5.39 15.98
CA CYS A 233 -18.79 -6.51 15.06
C CYS A 233 -19.07 -7.84 15.76
N LEU A 234 -18.82 -7.95 17.07
CA LEU A 234 -19.13 -9.16 17.82
C LEU A 234 -20.66 -9.28 17.98
N PRO A 235 -21.27 -10.45 17.67
CA PRO A 235 -22.66 -10.67 18.01
C PRO A 235 -22.83 -10.43 19.51
N HIS A 236 -23.84 -9.64 19.89
CA HIS A 236 -24.20 -9.47 21.29
C HIS A 236 -24.57 -10.84 21.87
N SER A 237 -23.61 -11.56 22.43
CA SER A 237 -23.92 -12.65 23.35
C SER A 237 -24.72 -12.02 24.47
N PRO A 238 -25.92 -12.52 24.80
CA PRO A 238 -26.64 -12.06 25.97
C PRO A 238 -25.65 -12.17 27.14
N ARG A 239 -25.42 -11.06 27.84
CA ARG A 239 -24.75 -11.08 29.13
C ARG A 239 -25.59 -11.99 30.01
N GLU A 240 -25.17 -13.25 30.16
CA GLU A 240 -25.55 -14.04 31.32
C GLU A 240 -25.02 -13.27 32.52
N LEU A 241 -25.98 -12.68 33.24
CA LEU A 241 -25.77 -12.05 34.52
C LEU A 241 -25.59 -13.17 35.56
N GLU A 242 -24.73 -12.87 36.53
CA GLU A 242 -24.48 -13.57 37.81
C GLU A 242 -23.39 -14.65 37.77
N THR A 243 -22.37 -14.70 38.65
CA THR A 243 -21.98 -13.90 39.84
C THR A 243 -20.56 -14.37 40.23
N SER A 244 -19.72 -13.44 40.74
CA SER A 244 -18.67 -13.56 41.79
C SER A 244 -18.13 -14.96 42.16
N ASP A 245 -16.81 -15.24 42.26
CA ASP A 245 -15.78 -14.54 43.05
C ASP A 245 -14.36 -15.10 42.75
N ASN A 246 -13.34 -14.23 42.93
CA ASN A 246 -11.93 -14.45 43.29
C ASN A 246 -11.16 -15.70 42.79
N GLU A 247 -10.06 -15.48 42.07
CA GLU A 247 -8.73 -15.74 42.65
C GLU A 247 -7.58 -15.06 41.88
N THR A 248 -6.66 -14.54 42.68
CA THR A 248 -5.43 -13.83 42.36
C THR A 248 -4.42 -14.73 41.66
N GLN A 249 -3.89 -14.33 40.49
CA GLN A 249 -2.54 -14.75 40.12
C GLN A 249 -1.85 -13.67 39.26
N SER A 250 -0.81 -13.10 39.88
CA SER A 250 0.21 -12.28 39.26
C SER A 250 1.06 -13.15 38.36
N ASP A 251 1.19 -12.76 37.08
CA ASP A 251 2.36 -13.10 36.27
C ASP A 251 2.77 -11.86 35.48
N ALA A 252 3.81 -11.21 35.99
CA ALA A 252 4.54 -10.16 35.30
C ALA A 252 5.40 -10.82 34.22
N VAL A 253 4.95 -10.77 32.96
CA VAL A 253 5.82 -11.03 31.81
C VAL A 253 6.42 -9.70 31.37
N ASN A 254 7.61 -9.44 31.89
CA ASN A 254 8.53 -8.44 31.37
C ASN A 254 8.88 -8.77 29.93
N GLY A 255 8.50 -7.86 29.03
CA GLY A 255 8.83 -7.94 27.61
C GLY A 255 8.48 -6.66 26.87
N ALA A 256 8.78 -5.50 27.46
CA ALA A 256 8.70 -4.23 26.75
C ALA A 256 9.87 -4.16 25.74
N ILE A 257 9.68 -4.78 24.57
CA ILE A 257 10.46 -4.39 23.39
C ILE A 257 9.89 -3.03 22.98
N SER A 258 10.71 -1.99 23.08
CA SER A 258 10.31 -0.64 22.68
C SER A 258 9.89 -0.67 21.21
N LEU A 259 8.81 0.02 20.85
CA LEU A 259 8.41 0.25 19.46
C LEU A 259 9.56 0.87 18.64
N GLN A 260 10.48 1.58 19.31
CA GLN A 260 11.72 2.08 18.69
C GLN A 260 12.69 0.95 18.33
N ASP A 261 12.74 -0.17 19.07
CA ASP A 261 13.58 -1.32 18.75
C ASP A 261 12.98 -2.16 17.61
N ALA A 262 11.66 -2.28 17.54
CA ALA A 262 10.96 -2.91 16.41
C ALA A 262 11.13 -2.11 15.10
N LEU A 263 11.18 -0.77 15.19
CA LEU A 263 11.44 0.10 14.04
C LEU A 263 12.94 0.18 13.69
N ARG A 264 13.84 0.12 14.67
CA ARG A 264 15.30 0.11 14.44
C ARG A 264 15.80 -1.18 13.79
N HIS A 265 15.22 -2.34 14.11
CA HIS A 265 15.57 -3.58 13.41
C HIS A 265 15.14 -3.59 11.93
N ASN A 266 14.31 -2.64 11.49
CA ASN A 266 13.91 -2.45 10.09
C ASN A 266 14.54 -1.20 9.44
N SER A 267 15.44 -0.50 10.13
CA SER A 267 16.16 0.65 9.59
C SER A 267 17.58 0.27 9.16
N LEU A 268 17.71 0.01 7.85
CA LEU A 268 18.88 0.29 7.01
C LEU A 268 20.25 0.17 7.67
N ASN A 269 20.77 -1.07 7.72
CA ASN A 269 22.21 -1.27 7.72
C ASN A 269 22.70 -1.06 6.28
N THR A 270 23.45 0.01 6.03
CA THR A 270 23.83 0.47 4.68
C THR A 270 24.83 -0.42 3.94
N ASP A 271 25.34 -1.48 4.56
CA ASP A 271 26.33 -2.38 3.96
C ASP A 271 25.89 -3.85 3.82
N HIS A 272 24.61 -4.14 4.07
CA HIS A 272 24.03 -5.46 3.82
C HIS A 272 22.54 -5.31 3.46
N PRO A 273 22.09 -5.75 2.26
CA PRO A 273 20.66 -5.84 1.98
C PRO A 273 20.12 -7.04 2.76
N ALA A 274 19.81 -6.82 4.04
CA ALA A 274 19.08 -7.78 4.85
C ALA A 274 17.79 -8.13 4.11
N SER A 275 17.64 -9.42 3.85
CA SER A 275 16.48 -10.12 3.31
C SER A 275 15.22 -9.28 3.29
N SER A 276 14.89 -8.81 2.09
CA SER A 276 13.59 -8.28 1.72
C SER A 276 12.48 -9.10 2.40
N GLU A 277 11.90 -8.56 3.48
CA GLU A 277 10.75 -9.16 4.15
C GLU A 277 9.51 -8.91 3.28
N TRP A 278 9.41 -9.66 2.19
CA TRP A 278 8.26 -9.72 1.28
C TRP A 278 6.97 -10.28 1.95
N TRP A 279 6.90 -10.29 3.29
CA TRP A 279 5.95 -11.10 4.07
C TRP A 279 5.17 -10.36 5.17
N PHE A 280 5.03 -9.03 5.12
CA PHE A 280 3.92 -8.34 5.81
C PHE A 280 2.51 -8.80 5.36
N LEU A 281 2.44 -9.79 4.46
CA LEU A 281 1.27 -10.49 3.94
C LEU A 281 1.22 -11.98 4.31
N SER A 282 1.98 -12.46 5.30
CA SER A 282 1.52 -13.67 6.01
C SER A 282 0.27 -13.25 6.78
N GLY A 283 -0.87 -13.32 6.08
CA GLY A 283 -2.14 -13.38 6.74
C GLY A 283 -2.09 -14.59 7.64
N ASP A 284 -2.41 -14.39 8.92
CA ASP A 284 -2.87 -15.47 9.76
C ASP A 284 -3.85 -16.29 8.91
N VAL A 285 -3.53 -17.57 8.80
CA VAL A 285 -4.41 -18.55 8.21
C VAL A 285 -5.69 -18.47 9.03
N ASP A 286 -6.73 -17.86 8.47
CA ASP A 286 -8.08 -17.95 9.00
C ASP A 286 -8.54 -19.42 8.82
N THR A 287 -8.04 -20.32 9.68
CA THR A 287 -8.67 -21.61 9.94
C THR A 287 -9.94 -21.35 10.73
N PHE A 288 -11.02 -21.08 10.01
CA PHE A 288 -12.37 -21.37 10.48
C PHE A 288 -13.18 -22.01 9.35
N ALA A 289 -13.07 -23.34 9.29
CA ALA A 289 -14.11 -24.28 8.92
C ALA A 289 -13.85 -25.58 9.69
#